data_AF-A0A8T6N3Q6-F1
#
_entry.id   AF-A0A8T6N3Q6-F1
#
_cell.length_a   1.000
_cell.length_b   1.000
_cell.length_c   1.000
_cell.angle_alpha   90.00
_cell.angle_beta   90.00
_cell.angle_gamma   90.00
#
_symmetry.space_group_name_H-M   'P 1'
#
loop_
_entity.id
_entity.type
_entity.pdbx_description
1 polymer ?
#
loop_
_entity_poly.entity_id
_entity_poly.type
_entity_poly.pdbx_seq_one_letter_code
_entity_poly.pdbx_strand_id
1 'polypeptide(L)'
;MTERILFLLFIKHAIADLGLQSQFLWGRTSSKYNYFGCHVHYLHHAIGTFLVFLLVDLRTACMAMVLDYVAHWHIDFLKHRTQVYMNWDRKDKAWWWLAATDQLLHFATYYLLVIYLL
;
A
#
# COMPACT_ATOMS: atom_id res chain seq x y z
N MET A 1 17.38 4.21 14.33
CA MET A 1 17.10 2.95 13.61
C MET A 1 15.69 2.98 13.04
N THR A 2 14.69 3.17 13.91
CA THR A 2 13.26 3.34 13.64
C THR A 2 12.96 4.35 12.53
N GLU A 3 13.58 5.53 12.57
CA GLU A 3 13.41 6.60 11.59
C GLU A 3 13.91 6.22 10.19
N ARG A 4 14.98 5.42 10.10
CA ARG A 4 15.54 4.95 8.82
C ARG A 4 14.62 3.93 8.18
N ILE A 5 14.10 3.00 8.97
CA ILE A 5 13.15 1.99 8.49
C ILE A 5 11.87 2.67 7.98
N LEU A 6 11.30 3.61 8.75
CA LEU A 6 10.12 4.34 8.32
C LEU A 6 10.35 5.12 7.02
N PHE A 7 11.50 5.78 6.89
CA PHE A 7 11.86 6.50 5.66
C PHE A 7 11.98 5.55 4.45
N LEU A 8 12.60 4.38 4.62
CA LEU A 8 12.68 3.37 3.55
C LEU A 8 11.29 2.82 3.17
N LEU A 9 10.37 2.66 4.13
CA LEU A 9 8.98 2.28 3.86
C LEU A 9 8.23 3.35 3.03
N PHE A 10 8.53 4.64 3.22
CA PHE A 10 7.97 5.69 2.38
C PHE A 10 8.54 5.66 0.96
N ILE A 11 9.86 5.47 0.82
CA ILE A 11 10.49 5.33 -0.50
C ILE A 11 9.91 4.12 -1.25
N LYS A 12 9.83 2.95 -0.60
CA LYS A 12 9.29 1.76 -1.26
C LYS A 12 7.84 1.95 -1.67
N HIS A 13 7.03 2.65 -0.86
CA HIS A 13 5.64 2.90 -1.19
C HIS A 13 5.51 3.76 -2.45
N ALA A 14 6.26 4.86 -2.53
CA ALA A 14 6.27 5.71 -3.72
C ALA A 14 6.70 4.94 -4.98
N ILE A 15 7.73 4.09 -4.87
CA ILE A 15 8.18 3.25 -5.99
C ILE A 15 7.11 2.23 -6.39
N ALA A 16 6.46 1.57 -5.43
CA ALA A 16 5.48 0.53 -5.70
C ALA A 16 4.17 1.10 -6.27
N ASP A 17 3.63 2.19 -5.70
CA ASP A 17 2.38 2.84 -6.13
C ASP A 17 2.54 3.61 -7.44
N LEU A 18 3.59 4.42 -7.57
CA LEU A 18 3.74 5.31 -8.73
C LEU A 18 4.61 4.70 -9.82
N GLY A 19 5.67 3.99 -9.44
CA GLY A 19 6.59 3.33 -10.36
C GLY A 19 6.01 2.01 -10.87
N LEU A 20 6.06 0.97 -10.04
CA LEU A 20 5.75 -0.40 -10.45
C LEU A 20 4.30 -0.55 -10.93
N GLN A 21 3.33 0.02 -10.21
CA GLN A 21 1.92 -0.09 -10.62
C GLN A 21 1.67 0.58 -11.98
N SER A 22 2.31 1.71 -12.27
CA SER A 22 2.14 2.40 -13.57
C SER A 22 2.81 1.65 -14.73
N GLN A 23 3.84 0.85 -14.49
CA GLN A 23 4.50 0.09 -15.55
C GLN A 23 3.82 -1.27 -15.79
N PHE A 24 3.44 -1.96 -14.71
CA PHE A 24 2.98 -3.36 -14.81
C PHE A 24 1.46 -3.52 -14.84
N LEU A 25 0.72 -2.54 -14.32
CA LEU A 25 -0.72 -2.65 -14.08
C LEU A 25 -1.55 -1.53 -14.72
N TRP A 26 -0.92 -0.71 -15.58
CA TRP A 26 -1.59 0.31 -16.37
C TRP A 26 -2.63 -0.29 -17.30
N GLY A 27 -3.87 0.21 -17.24
CA GLY A 27 -5.00 -0.30 -18.03
C GLY A 27 -5.49 -1.70 -17.64
N ARG A 28 -4.82 -2.38 -16.70
CA ARG A 28 -5.21 -3.71 -16.15
C ARG A 28 -5.83 -3.61 -14.76
N THR A 29 -5.93 -2.39 -14.22
CA THR A 29 -6.39 -2.09 -12.86
C THR A 29 -7.91 -2.23 -12.68
N SER A 30 -8.67 -2.47 -13.76
CA SER A 30 -10.10 -2.85 -13.73
C SER A 30 -10.37 -4.06 -12.82
N SER A 31 -9.32 -4.81 -12.49
CA SER A 31 -9.32 -5.90 -11.52
C SER A 31 -9.70 -5.50 -10.08
N LYS A 32 -9.53 -4.24 -9.65
CA LYS A 32 -9.90 -3.80 -8.27
C LYS A 32 -11.42 -3.88 -8.00
N TYR A 33 -12.24 -4.11 -9.01
CA TYR A 33 -13.67 -4.44 -8.85
C TYR A 33 -13.88 -5.74 -8.06
N ASN A 34 -13.00 -6.72 -8.29
CA ASN A 34 -13.05 -8.00 -7.60
C ASN A 34 -12.18 -7.92 -6.34
N TYR A 35 -12.70 -8.47 -5.24
CA TYR A 35 -11.98 -8.50 -3.97
C TYR A 35 -10.61 -9.18 -4.12
N PHE A 36 -10.53 -10.25 -4.91
CA PHE A 36 -9.27 -10.95 -5.21
C PHE A 36 -8.48 -10.34 -6.40
N GLY A 37 -8.74 -9.08 -6.70
CA GLY A 37 -8.10 -8.37 -7.78
C GLY A 37 -6.82 -7.65 -7.34
N CYS A 38 -5.91 -7.43 -8.30
CA CYS A 38 -4.71 -6.60 -8.10
C CYS A 38 -3.70 -7.12 -7.06
N HIS A 39 -3.75 -8.41 -6.67
CA HIS A 39 -2.81 -8.98 -5.70
C HIS A 39 -1.33 -8.84 -6.08
N VAL A 40 -1.02 -8.77 -7.38
CA VAL A 40 0.35 -8.49 -7.85
C VAL A 40 0.87 -7.16 -7.28
N HIS A 41 0.01 -6.13 -7.20
CA HIS A 41 0.37 -4.85 -6.60
C HIS A 41 0.65 -4.98 -5.10
N TYR A 42 -0.24 -5.67 -4.37
CA TYR A 42 -0.06 -5.87 -2.93
C TYR A 42 1.17 -6.74 -2.64
N LEU A 43 1.52 -7.68 -3.51
CA LEU A 43 2.76 -8.45 -3.44
C LEU A 43 4.00 -7.57 -3.65
N HIS A 44 3.96 -6.58 -4.55
CA HIS A 44 5.07 -5.62 -4.67
C HIS A 44 5.30 -4.87 -3.35
N HIS A 45 4.23 -4.45 -2.66
CA HIS A 45 4.32 -3.82 -1.35
C HIS A 45 4.85 -4.76 -0.27
N ALA A 46 4.34 -5.99 -0.24
CA ALA A 46 4.76 -7.03 0.70
C ALA A 46 6.25 -7.33 0.56
N ILE A 47 6.73 -7.56 -0.67
CA ILE A 47 8.14 -7.80 -0.97
C ILE A 47 8.98 -6.58 -0.59
N GLY A 48 8.53 -5.37 -0.91
CA GLY A 48 9.22 -4.14 -0.51
C GLY A 48 9.36 -4.02 1.00
N THR A 49 8.29 -4.28 1.76
CA THR A 49 8.31 -4.28 3.23
C THR A 49 9.22 -5.36 3.80
N PHE A 50 9.17 -6.57 3.23
CA PHE A 50 10.07 -7.65 3.61
C PHE A 50 11.54 -7.24 3.47
N LEU A 51 11.92 -6.68 2.32
CA LEU A 51 13.29 -6.22 2.06
C LEU A 51 13.75 -5.13 3.03
N VAL A 52 12.85 -4.21 3.40
CA VAL A 52 13.17 -3.16 4.37
C VAL A 52 13.35 -3.74 5.78
N PHE A 53 12.45 -4.61 6.24
CA PHE A 53 12.52 -5.19 7.58
C PHE A 53 13.58 -6.31 7.72
N LEU A 54 14.11 -6.85 6.62
CA LEU A 54 15.27 -7.75 6.66
C LEU A 54 16.51 -7.09 7.29
N LEU A 55 16.57 -5.75 7.34
CA LEU A 55 17.61 -5.00 8.04
C LEU A 55 17.54 -5.14 9.57
N VAL A 56 16.45 -5.72 10.10
CA VAL A 56 16.20 -5.92 11.52
C VAL A 56 16.45 -7.39 11.86
N ASP A 57 15.57 -8.28 11.38
CA ASP A 57 15.72 -9.73 11.44
C ASP A 57 14.68 -10.43 10.56
N LEU A 58 14.91 -11.72 10.27
CA LEU A 58 14.05 -12.50 9.37
C LEU A 58 12.62 -12.70 9.91
N ARG A 59 12.45 -12.90 11.23
CA ARG A 59 11.12 -13.16 11.82
C ARG A 59 10.25 -11.92 11.70
N THR A 60 10.80 -10.77 12.07
CA THR A 60 10.11 -9.47 11.98
C THR A 60 9.80 -9.10 10.53
N ALA A 61 10.72 -9.38 9.60
CA ALA A 61 10.49 -9.17 8.17
C ALA A 61 9.31 -9.99 7.63
N CYS A 62 9.22 -11.27 7.98
CA CYS A 62 8.10 -12.12 7.59
C CYS A 62 6.77 -11.61 8.17
N MET A 63 6.75 -11.18 9.44
CA MET A 63 5.56 -10.62 10.07
C MET A 63 5.11 -9.32 9.38
N ALA A 64 6.05 -8.38 9.16
CA ALA A 64 5.77 -7.11 8.52
C ALA A 64 5.26 -7.28 7.08
N MET A 65 5.84 -8.20 6.32
CA MET A 65 5.40 -8.55 4.96
C MET A 65 3.93 -8.95 4.91
N VAL A 66 3.50 -9.86 5.79
CA VAL A 66 2.11 -10.36 5.81
C VAL A 66 1.14 -9.26 6.25
N LEU A 67 1.50 -8.51 7.30
CA LEU A 67 0.65 -7.42 7.80
C LEU A 67 0.48 -6.32 6.75
N ASP A 68 1.56 -5.92 6.08
CA ASP A 68 1.52 -4.89 5.04
C ASP A 68 0.71 -5.33 3.82
N TYR A 69 0.86 -6.59 3.40
CA TYR A 69 0.06 -7.18 2.33
C TYR A 69 -1.45 -7.09 2.62
N VAL A 70 -1.85 -7.53 3.83
CA VAL A 70 -3.26 -7.53 4.24
C VAL A 70 -3.79 -6.11 4.35
N ALA A 71 -3.04 -5.21 4.99
CA ALA A 71 -3.45 -3.81 5.15
C ALA A 71 -3.61 -3.10 3.79
N HIS A 72 -2.60 -3.18 2.91
CA HIS A 72 -2.65 -2.57 1.58
C HIS A 72 -3.86 -3.08 0.81
N TRP A 73 -4.07 -4.40 0.77
CA TRP A 73 -5.20 -4.98 0.06
C TRP A 73 -6.54 -4.37 0.47
N HIS A 74 -6.80 -4.29 1.77
CA HIS A 74 -8.08 -3.79 2.28
C HIS A 74 -8.25 -2.29 2.05
N ILE A 75 -7.19 -1.50 2.24
CA ILE A 75 -7.22 -0.05 2.03
C ILE A 75 -7.53 0.25 0.56
N ASP A 76 -6.78 -0.36 -0.35
CA ASP A 76 -6.92 -0.15 -1.78
C ASP A 76 -8.28 -0.62 -2.31
N PHE A 77 -8.76 -1.77 -1.81
CA PHE A 77 -10.08 -2.28 -2.15
C PHE A 77 -11.18 -1.33 -1.67
N LEU A 78 -11.12 -0.87 -0.42
CA LEU A 78 -12.13 0.04 0.14
C LEU A 78 -12.15 1.38 -0.60
N LYS A 79 -10.97 1.94 -0.90
CA LYS A 79 -10.86 3.16 -1.70
C LYS A 79 -11.50 2.97 -3.06
N HIS A 80 -11.17 1.89 -3.78
CA HIS A 80 -11.74 1.63 -5.09
C HIS A 80 -13.26 1.43 -5.03
N ARG A 81 -13.76 0.66 -4.07
CA ARG A 81 -15.21 0.45 -3.85
C ARG A 81 -15.93 1.76 -3.55
N THR A 82 -15.35 2.62 -2.71
CA THR A 82 -15.90 3.94 -2.38
C THR A 82 -15.93 4.83 -3.62
N GLN A 83 -14.86 4.84 -4.41
CA GLN A 83 -14.79 5.59 -5.66
C GLN A 83 -15.89 5.17 -6.64
N VAL A 84 -16.08 3.85 -6.84
CA VAL A 84 -17.10 3.30 -7.73
C VAL A 84 -18.51 3.59 -7.22
N TYR A 85 -18.76 3.37 -5.92
CA TYR A 85 -20.08 3.59 -5.32
C TYR A 85 -20.51 5.06 -5.39
N MET A 86 -19.57 5.98 -5.14
CA MET A 86 -19.84 7.42 -5.20
C MET A 86 -19.77 8.01 -6.62
N ASN A 87 -19.37 7.19 -7.60
CA ASN A 87 -19.12 7.61 -8.99
C ASN A 87 -18.18 8.83 -9.09
N TRP A 88 -17.12 8.84 -8.28
CA TRP A 88 -16.12 9.91 -8.30
C TRP A 88 -14.95 9.58 -9.22
N ASP A 89 -14.42 10.60 -9.87
CA ASP A 89 -13.20 10.53 -10.65
C ASP A 89 -12.27 11.71 -10.34
N ARG A 90 -11.15 11.81 -11.05
CA ARG A 90 -10.12 12.84 -10.79
C ARG A 90 -10.59 14.29 -10.97
N LYS A 91 -11.73 14.57 -11.65
CA LYS A 91 -12.30 15.93 -11.73
C LYS A 91 -13.09 16.31 -10.47
N ASP A 92 -13.47 15.33 -9.65
CA ASP A 92 -14.23 15.57 -8.43
C ASP A 92 -13.32 15.94 -7.24
N LYS A 93 -13.65 17.01 -6.53
CA LYS A 93 -12.89 17.42 -5.32
C LYS A 93 -12.87 16.33 -4.25
N ALA A 94 -13.96 15.58 -4.11
CA ALA A 94 -14.07 14.49 -3.16
C ALA A 94 -13.12 13.32 -3.47
N TRP A 95 -12.80 13.10 -4.75
CA TRP A 95 -11.83 12.08 -5.15
C TRP A 95 -10.44 12.35 -4.58
N TRP A 96 -10.01 13.62 -4.53
CA TRP A 96 -8.72 14.01 -3.96
C TRP A 96 -8.66 13.80 -2.44
N TRP A 97 -9.77 14.03 -1.72
CA TRP A 97 -9.86 13.69 -0.30
C TRP A 97 -9.83 12.18 -0.06
N LEU A 98 -10.49 11.40 -0.92
CA LEU A 98 -10.42 9.94 -0.87
C LEU A 98 -9.00 9.44 -1.13
N ALA A 99 -8.30 10.01 -2.13
CA ALA A 99 -6.91 9.71 -2.41
C ALA A 99 -5.97 10.12 -1.26
N ALA A 100 -6.20 11.27 -0.63
CA ALA A 100 -5.41 11.68 0.54
C ALA A 100 -5.63 10.73 1.73
N THR A 101 -6.86 10.31 1.97
CA THR A 101 -7.21 9.35 3.03
C THR A 101 -6.56 7.99 2.78
N ASP A 102 -6.60 7.52 1.53
CA ASP A 102 -5.92 6.32 1.07
C ASP A 102 -4.42 6.37 1.40
N GLN A 103 -3.72 7.43 1.00
CA GLN A 103 -2.29 7.58 1.32
C GLN A 103 -2.01 7.67 2.83
N LEU A 104 -2.86 8.38 3.57
CA LEU A 104 -2.73 8.48 5.04
C LEU A 104 -2.83 7.11 5.72
N LEU A 105 -3.76 6.25 5.29
CA LEU A 105 -3.92 4.91 5.87
C LEU A 105 -2.70 4.01 5.60
N HIS A 106 -2.08 4.11 4.42
CA HIS A 106 -0.85 3.40 4.12
C HIS A 106 0.32 3.89 4.99
N PHE A 107 0.48 5.21 5.14
CA PHE A 107 1.52 5.77 6.02
C PHE A 107 1.28 5.44 7.49
N ALA A 108 0.02 5.45 7.94
CA ALA A 108 -0.35 5.01 9.27
C ALA A 108 0.00 3.53 9.48
N THR A 109 -0.24 2.67 8.48
CA THR A 109 0.18 1.26 8.53
C THR A 109 1.69 1.13 8.75
N TYR A 110 2.52 1.86 7.99
CA TYR A 110 3.97 1.83 8.20
C TYR A 110 4.40 2.33 9.57
N TYR A 111 3.78 3.41 10.04
CA TYR A 111 4.03 3.92 11.38
C TYR A 111 3.72 2.85 12.45
N LEU A 112 2.57 2.17 12.34
CA LEU A 112 2.19 1.12 13.28
C LEU A 112 3.13 -0.10 13.19
N LEU A 113 3.52 -0.53 11.99
CA LEU A 113 4.51 -1.61 11.83
C LEU A 113 5.81 -1.26 12.54
N VAL A 114 6.29 -0.03 12.36
CA VAL A 114 7.53 0.44 12.99
C VAL A 114 7.40 0.54 14.50
N ILE A 115 6.27 0.98 15.05
CA ILE A 115 6.07 1.13 16.50
C ILE A 115 5.88 -0.21 17.22
N TYR A 116 5.26 -1.21 16.58
CA TYR A 116 4.92 -2.48 17.23
C TYR A 116 5.87 -3.63 16.92
N LEU A 117 6.68 -3.51 15.86
CA LEU A 117 7.61 -4.57 15.44
C LEU A 117 9.08 -4.23 15.68
N LEU A 118 9.42 -2.97 15.96
CA LEU A 118 10.78 -2.51 16.31
C LEU A 118 10.81 -2.00 17.75
#